data_AF-A0A832MA02-F1
#
_entry.id   AF-A0A832MA02-F1
#
_cell.length_a   1.000
_cell.length_b   1.000
_cell.length_c   1.000
_cell.angle_alpha   90.00
_cell.angle_beta   90.00
_cell.angle_gamma   90.00
#
_symmetry.space_group_name_H-M   'P 1'
#
loop_
_entity.id
_entity.type
_entity.pdbx_description
1 polymer ?
#
loop_
_entity_poly.entity_id
_entity_poly.type
_entity_poly.pdbx_seq_one_letter_code
_entity_poly.pdbx_strand_id
1 'polypeptide(L)'
;MELTAEVRARIDAHLDAVESTLRVAGQSRDQRRAVVDDLEAQILEMLAARGAHPTMEDVSAVLGKLDPPSAYAGGGVREASAVLPAMGAVAAVPPAVVPRRRYSRTAIWGLVCILVSILPWVVAVPLSYFTQRAAVVRLVTTPAASLPGVGEHGHVAGGTGSEHGVHGMASTMPTNGHATMAVEMSHHPSAWSSWGVFGCVGILVAPLALLGTILGWVAFAQIRGSGGMIVGTGMALFDGLFYPVVVLLSLAFVA
;
A
#
# COMPACT_ATOMS: atom_id res chain seq x y z
N MET A 1 4.73 -27.30 -1.27
CA MET A 1 5.16 -28.68 -1.03
C MET A 1 3.92 -29.47 -0.68
N GLU A 2 3.57 -30.49 -1.46
CA GLU A 2 2.38 -31.31 -1.19
C GLU A 2 2.79 -32.50 -0.32
N LEU A 3 2.26 -32.55 0.90
CA LEU A 3 2.44 -33.68 1.81
C LEU A 3 1.35 -34.70 1.54
N THR A 4 1.71 -35.98 1.48
CA THR A 4 0.70 -37.04 1.47
C THR A 4 -0.03 -37.06 2.83
N ALA A 5 -1.29 -37.49 2.83
CA ALA A 5 -2.10 -37.54 4.06
C ALA A 5 -1.43 -38.40 5.15
N GLU A 6 -0.75 -39.47 4.75
CA GLU A 6 -0.06 -40.40 5.65
C GLU A 6 1.16 -39.76 6.32
N VAL A 7 1.96 -39.00 5.55
CA VAL A 7 3.07 -38.20 6.07
C VAL A 7 2.57 -37.16 7.06
N ARG A 8 1.50 -36.44 6.72
CA ARG A 8 0.92 -35.42 7.59
C ARG A 8 0.44 -36.03 8.92
N ALA A 9 -0.27 -37.14 8.86
CA ALA A 9 -0.73 -37.86 10.05
C ALA A 9 0.43 -38.29 10.96
N ARG A 10 1.57 -38.70 10.39
CA ARG A 10 2.75 -39.08 11.17
C ARG A 10 3.40 -37.89 11.89
N ILE A 11 3.44 -36.73 11.24
CA ILE A 11 3.94 -35.48 11.85
C ILE A 11 3.01 -35.05 12.98
N ASP A 12 1.70 -35.01 12.73
CA ASP A 12 0.70 -34.59 13.72
C ASP A 12 0.76 -35.49 14.96
N ALA A 13 0.87 -36.82 14.80
CA ALA A 13 1.03 -37.76 15.91
C ALA A 13 2.29 -37.51 16.75
N HIS A 14 3.38 -37.03 16.14
CA HIS A 14 4.59 -36.66 16.87
C HIS A 14 4.41 -35.35 17.65
N LEU A 15 3.80 -34.33 17.02
CA LEU A 15 3.50 -33.05 17.66
C LEU A 15 2.53 -33.20 18.84
N ASP A 16 1.53 -34.08 18.73
CA ASP A 16 0.62 -34.43 19.82
C ASP A 16 1.35 -35.06 21.02
N ALA A 17 2.35 -35.91 20.75
CA ALA A 17 3.17 -36.51 21.80
C ALA A 17 4.03 -35.47 22.53
N VAL A 18 4.58 -34.49 21.79
CA VAL A 18 5.32 -33.35 22.37
C VAL A 18 4.39 -32.47 23.19
N GLU A 19 3.21 -32.10 22.67
CA GLU A 19 2.24 -31.27 23.39
C GLU A 19 1.79 -31.97 24.68
N SER A 20 1.49 -33.27 24.63
CA SER A 20 1.12 -34.06 25.80
C SER A 20 2.21 -34.03 26.87
N THR A 21 3.48 -34.15 26.46
CA THR A 21 4.63 -34.10 27.37
C THR A 21 4.79 -32.72 28.00
N LEU A 22 4.68 -31.65 27.21
CA LEU A 22 4.75 -30.27 27.71
C LEU A 22 3.57 -29.95 28.66
N ARG A 23 2.40 -30.52 28.41
CA ARG A 23 1.22 -30.40 29.28
C ARG A 23 1.45 -31.06 30.63
N VAL A 24 2.02 -32.27 30.65
CA VAL A 24 2.39 -32.97 31.90
C VAL A 24 3.48 -32.19 32.65
N ALA A 25 4.40 -31.55 31.93
CA ALA A 25 5.43 -30.68 32.49
C ALA A 25 4.92 -29.31 33.00
N GLY A 26 3.60 -29.07 32.99
CA GLY A 26 2.98 -27.86 33.53
C GLY A 26 3.22 -26.59 32.72
N GLN A 27 3.67 -26.70 31.46
CA GLN A 27 3.86 -25.53 30.60
C GLN A 27 2.53 -24.82 30.32
N SER A 28 2.55 -23.49 30.21
CA SER A 28 1.36 -22.71 29.87
C SER A 28 0.87 -23.02 28.45
N ARG A 29 -0.42 -22.83 28.16
CA ARG A 29 -1.00 -23.14 26.83
C ARG A 29 -0.27 -22.40 25.71
N ASP A 30 0.07 -21.14 25.92
CA ASP A 30 0.73 -20.30 24.91
C ASP A 30 2.16 -20.77 24.66
N GLN A 31 2.89 -21.13 25.72
CA GLN A 31 4.24 -21.68 25.59
C GLN A 31 4.24 -23.04 24.88
N ARG A 32 3.26 -23.91 25.17
CA ARG A 32 3.10 -25.18 24.46
C ARG A 32 2.88 -24.98 22.97
N ARG A 33 1.97 -24.07 22.61
CA ARG A 33 1.70 -23.72 21.21
C ARG A 33 2.92 -23.19 20.51
N ALA A 34 3.63 -22.23 21.12
CA ALA A 34 4.85 -21.67 20.54
C ALA A 34 5.90 -22.76 20.24
N VAL A 35 6.11 -23.70 21.15
CA VAL A 35 7.06 -24.82 20.94
C VAL A 35 6.61 -25.76 19.82
N VAL A 36 5.32 -26.10 19.77
CA VAL A 36 4.76 -26.99 18.73
C VAL A 36 4.82 -26.32 17.35
N ASP A 37 4.48 -25.04 17.26
CA ASP A 37 4.52 -24.26 16.00
C ASP A 37 5.96 -24.15 15.47
N ASP A 38 6.93 -23.87 16.35
CA ASP A 38 8.35 -23.81 15.99
C ASP A 38 8.87 -25.18 15.49
N LEU A 39 8.47 -26.28 16.15
CA LEU A 39 8.83 -27.64 15.74
C LEU A 39 8.20 -28.03 14.39
N GLU A 40 6.92 -27.70 14.17
CA GLU A 40 6.26 -27.94 12.90
C GLU A 40 7.02 -27.23 11.77
N ALA A 41 7.34 -25.95 11.94
CA ALA A 41 8.10 -25.18 10.97
C ALA A 41 9.47 -25.81 10.69
N GLN A 42 10.19 -26.25 11.72
CA GLN A 42 11.48 -26.92 11.58
C GLN A 42 11.37 -28.26 10.83
N ILE A 43 10.36 -29.08 11.14
CA ILE A 43 10.11 -30.35 10.44
C ILE A 43 9.85 -30.09 8.96
N LEU A 44 8.99 -29.12 8.64
CA LEU A 44 8.65 -28.77 7.27
C LEU A 44 9.86 -28.24 6.49
N GLU A 45 10.72 -27.43 7.12
CA GLU A 45 11.97 -26.96 6.53
C GLU A 45 12.94 -28.12 6.25
N MET A 46 13.12 -29.03 7.21
CA MET A 46 13.97 -30.22 7.04
C MET A 46 13.45 -31.18 5.97
N LEU A 47 12.14 -31.30 5.81
CA LEU A 47 11.52 -32.10 4.75
C LEU A 47 11.65 -31.43 3.39
N ALA A 48 11.45 -30.11 3.31
CA ALA A 48 11.63 -29.35 2.07
C ALA A 48 13.06 -29.46 1.53
N ALA A 49 14.07 -29.54 2.42
CA ALA A 49 15.46 -29.76 2.03
C ALA A 49 15.74 -31.15 1.41
N ARG A 50 14.84 -32.12 1.60
CA ARG A 50 14.96 -33.48 1.01
C ARG A 50 14.28 -33.62 -0.34
N GLY A 51 13.34 -32.74 -0.68
CA GLY A 51 12.69 -32.71 -1.99
C GLY A 51 11.23 -32.24 -1.94
N ALA A 52 10.62 -32.12 -3.13
CA ALA A 52 9.23 -31.65 -3.27
C ALA A 52 8.17 -32.68 -2.82
N HIS A 53 8.53 -33.97 -2.83
CA HIS A 53 7.67 -35.11 -2.47
C HIS A 53 8.35 -35.98 -1.41
N PRO A 54 8.36 -35.57 -0.13
CA PRO A 54 8.97 -36.34 0.93
C PRO A 54 8.25 -37.66 1.17
N THR A 55 9.01 -38.73 1.35
CA THR A 55 8.51 -40.08 1.63
C THR A 55 8.33 -40.33 3.14
N MET A 56 7.67 -41.42 3.51
CA MET A 56 7.56 -41.84 4.92
C MET A 56 8.94 -42.15 5.56
N GLU A 57 9.90 -42.60 4.75
CA GLU A 57 11.28 -42.82 5.19
C GLU A 57 11.97 -41.50 5.52
N ASP A 58 11.77 -40.46 4.70
CA ASP A 58 12.30 -39.13 4.95
C ASP A 58 11.78 -38.53 6.25
N VAL A 59 10.47 -38.65 6.50
CA VAL A 59 9.84 -38.21 7.76
C VAL A 59 10.45 -38.94 8.94
N SER A 60 10.60 -40.26 8.86
CA SER A 60 11.18 -41.06 9.94
C SER A 60 12.63 -40.64 10.22
N ALA A 61 13.40 -40.35 9.17
CA ALA A 61 14.78 -39.88 9.28
C ALA A 61 14.88 -38.43 9.80
N VAL A 62 13.91 -37.56 9.52
CA VAL A 62 13.82 -36.20 10.09
C VAL A 62 13.44 -36.28 11.57
N LEU A 63 12.39 -37.03 11.92
CA LEU A 63 11.96 -37.21 13.31
C LEU A 63 13.04 -37.88 14.17
N GLY A 64 13.86 -38.77 13.60
CA GLY A 64 14.99 -39.37 14.29
C GLY A 64 16.16 -38.42 14.57
N LYS A 65 16.21 -37.24 13.94
CA LYS A 65 17.20 -36.18 14.22
C LYS A 65 16.72 -35.19 15.27
N LEU A 66 15.42 -35.14 15.54
CA LEU A 66 14.84 -34.28 16.57
C LEU A 66 14.96 -34.96 17.93
N ASP A 67 14.96 -34.15 18.98
CA ASP A 67 14.94 -34.66 20.33
C ASP A 67 13.64 -35.48 20.58
N PRO A 68 13.71 -36.58 21.35
CA PRO A 68 12.52 -37.36 21.66
C PRO A 68 11.52 -36.49 22.47
N PRO A 69 10.20 -36.76 22.41
CA PRO A 69 9.20 -35.96 23.12
C PRO A 69 9.49 -35.78 24.62
N SER A 70 10.09 -36.78 25.27
CA SER A 70 10.50 -36.74 26.69
C SER A 70 11.54 -35.68 27.01
N ALA A 71 12.38 -35.27 26.05
CA ALA A 71 13.38 -34.21 26.26
C ALA A 71 12.73 -32.84 26.54
N TYR A 72 11.54 -32.61 26.00
CA TYR A 72 10.79 -31.36 26.18
C TYR A 72 10.14 -31.22 27.56
N ALA A 73 10.09 -32.31 28.36
CA ALA A 73 9.54 -32.26 29.72
C ALA A 73 10.37 -31.38 30.68
N GLY A 74 11.66 -31.18 30.40
CA GLY A 74 12.61 -30.56 31.34
C GLY A 74 12.77 -29.04 31.25
N GLY A 75 12.24 -28.40 30.20
CA GLY A 75 12.65 -27.04 29.81
C GLY A 75 12.10 -25.89 30.67
N GLY A 76 10.99 -26.05 31.38
CA GLY A 76 10.27 -24.87 31.87
C GLY A 76 10.37 -24.51 33.35
N VAL A 77 11.13 -25.24 34.20
CA VAL A 77 11.16 -24.91 35.64
C VAL A 77 12.53 -25.03 36.32
N ARG A 78 13.56 -25.65 35.69
CA ARG A 78 14.77 -26.01 36.45
C ARG A 78 15.90 -24.96 36.47
N GLU A 79 15.82 -23.90 35.67
CA GLU A 79 16.85 -22.84 35.67
C GLU A 79 16.63 -21.74 36.72
N ALA A 80 15.47 -21.66 37.37
CA ALA A 80 15.23 -20.68 38.43
C ALA A 80 15.58 -21.17 39.85
N SER A 81 15.95 -22.46 40.03
CA SER A 81 16.00 -23.06 41.37
C SER A 81 17.31 -23.78 41.75
N ALA A 82 18.38 -23.66 40.94
CA ALA A 82 19.67 -24.32 41.21
C ALA A 82 20.86 -23.35 41.37
N VAL A 83 20.61 -22.10 41.78
CA VAL A 83 21.66 -21.19 42.27
C VAL A 83 21.37 -20.88 43.74
N LEU A 84 21.68 -21.84 44.60
CA LEU A 84 22.03 -21.57 45.98
C LEU A 84 23.55 -21.72 46.12
N PRO A 85 24.29 -20.62 46.30
CA PRO A 85 25.40 -20.61 47.23
C PRO A 85 24.93 -19.95 48.53
N ALA A 86 25.29 -20.60 49.62
CA ALA A 86 25.06 -20.16 50.97
C ALA A 86 25.47 -18.69 51.21
N MET A 87 24.60 -18.00 51.94
CA MET A 87 24.87 -16.88 52.86
C MET A 87 25.73 -15.70 52.35
N GLY A 88 25.07 -14.56 52.17
CA GLY A 88 25.68 -13.25 52.39
C GLY A 88 26.26 -12.55 51.16
N ALA A 89 25.42 -12.23 50.18
CA ALA A 89 25.78 -11.24 49.16
C ALA A 89 24.59 -10.32 48.90
N VAL A 90 24.86 -9.02 48.99
CA VAL A 90 23.97 -7.90 48.68
C VAL A 90 23.21 -8.20 47.39
N ALA A 91 21.88 -8.10 47.44
CA ALA A 91 20.97 -8.39 46.35
C ALA A 91 21.30 -7.53 45.12
N ALA A 92 22.18 -8.03 44.27
CA ALA A 92 22.37 -7.51 42.94
C ALA A 92 21.11 -7.88 42.14
N VAL A 93 20.27 -6.87 41.91
CA VAL A 93 19.12 -6.95 41.01
C VAL A 93 19.63 -7.57 39.70
N PRO A 94 19.14 -8.75 39.28
CA PRO A 94 19.60 -9.36 38.06
C PRO A 94 19.35 -8.39 36.90
N PRO A 95 20.33 -8.18 36.00
CA PRO A 95 20.13 -7.31 34.86
C PRO A 95 18.92 -7.82 34.09
N ALA A 96 17.93 -6.96 33.90
CA ALA A 96 16.72 -7.29 33.17
C ALA A 96 17.12 -7.93 31.83
N VAL A 97 16.81 -9.21 31.66
CA VAL A 97 17.06 -9.93 30.42
C VAL A 97 16.18 -9.27 29.37
N VAL A 98 16.79 -8.39 28.58
CA VAL A 98 16.08 -7.66 27.53
C VAL A 98 15.65 -8.70 26.49
N PRO A 99 14.34 -8.93 26.27
CA PRO A 99 13.91 -9.90 25.27
C PRO A 99 14.45 -9.44 23.91
N ARG A 100 15.28 -10.27 23.28
CA ARG A 100 15.78 -10.02 21.93
C ARG A 100 14.57 -9.97 21.00
N ARG A 101 14.22 -8.78 20.52
CA ARG A 101 13.15 -8.56 19.55
C ARG A 101 13.48 -9.31 18.27
N ARG A 102 12.96 -10.54 18.14
CA ARG A 102 12.85 -11.19 16.84
C ARG A 102 11.78 -10.42 16.08
N TYR A 103 12.22 -9.62 15.11
CA TYR A 103 11.29 -8.97 14.19
C TYR A 103 10.48 -10.06 13.49
N SER A 104 9.16 -10.01 13.67
CA SER A 104 8.26 -10.93 12.99
C SER A 104 8.39 -10.73 11.48
N ARG A 105 8.58 -11.82 10.74
CA ARG A 105 8.60 -11.80 9.26
C ARG A 105 7.33 -11.15 8.69
N THR A 106 6.21 -11.21 9.42
CA THR A 106 4.96 -10.54 9.03
C THR A 106 5.06 -9.01 9.04
N ALA A 107 5.84 -8.43 9.96
CA ALA A 107 6.02 -6.98 10.04
C ALA A 107 6.84 -6.44 8.85
N ILE A 108 7.81 -7.22 8.38
CA ILE A 108 8.61 -6.87 7.19
C ILE A 108 7.71 -6.85 5.95
N TRP A 109 6.86 -7.86 5.78
CA TRP A 109 5.90 -7.90 4.67
C TRP A 109 4.89 -6.75 4.72
N GLY A 110 4.39 -6.39 5.91
CA GLY A 110 3.53 -5.22 6.08
C GLY A 110 4.19 -3.93 5.60
N LEU A 111 5.45 -3.70 5.99
CA LEU A 111 6.23 -2.53 5.56
C LEU A 111 6.44 -2.50 4.03
N VAL A 112 6.72 -3.65 3.42
CA VAL A 112 6.87 -3.77 1.96
C VAL A 112 5.57 -3.41 1.25
N CYS A 113 4.42 -3.91 1.73
CA CYS A 113 3.11 -3.57 1.16
C CYS A 113 2.78 -2.07 1.26
N ILE A 114 3.13 -1.43 2.39
CA ILE A 114 2.95 0.01 2.57
C ILE A 114 3.80 0.80 1.58
N LEU A 115 5.09 0.45 1.43
CA LEU A 115 6.00 1.11 0.49
C LEU A 115 5.52 0.98 -0.95
N VAL A 116 5.07 -0.21 -1.35
CA VAL A 116 4.53 -0.46 -2.70
C VAL A 116 3.25 0.33 -2.95
N SER A 117 2.41 0.54 -1.93
CA SER A 117 1.17 1.31 -2.05
C SER A 117 1.39 2.83 -2.14
N ILE A 118 2.47 3.34 -1.54
CA ILE A 118 2.81 4.77 -1.54
C ILE A 118 3.53 5.19 -2.83
N LEU A 119 4.33 4.30 -3.43
CA LEU A 119 5.14 4.58 -4.62
C LEU A 119 4.35 5.23 -5.78
N PRO A 120 3.13 4.78 -6.16
CA PRO A 120 2.37 5.36 -7.26
C PRO A 120 1.98 6.81 -6.99
N TRP A 121 1.65 7.16 -5.75
CA TRP A 121 1.31 8.53 -5.36
C TRP A 121 2.52 9.46 -5.44
N VAL A 122 3.67 8.99 -4.96
CA VAL A 122 4.93 9.75 -5.01
C VAL A 122 5.35 10.02 -6.45
N VAL A 123 5.01 9.15 -7.41
CA VAL A 123 5.30 9.35 -8.84
C VAL A 123 4.21 10.16 -9.54
N ALA A 124 2.93 9.86 -9.29
CA ALA A 124 1.81 10.47 -10.00
C ALA A 124 1.60 11.94 -9.64
N VAL A 125 1.77 12.32 -8.36
CA VAL A 125 1.55 13.70 -7.91
C VAL A 125 2.53 14.68 -8.57
N PRO A 126 3.87 14.47 -8.53
CA PRO A 126 4.80 15.34 -9.24
C PRO A 126 4.58 15.33 -10.75
N LEU A 127 4.33 14.16 -11.34
CA LEU A 127 4.10 14.08 -12.79
C LEU A 127 2.89 14.91 -13.21
N SER A 128 1.79 14.84 -12.44
CA SER A 128 0.60 15.65 -12.67
C SER A 128 0.85 17.16 -12.50
N TYR A 129 1.67 17.53 -11.50
CA TYR A 129 2.08 18.92 -11.30
C TYR A 129 2.91 19.44 -12.48
N PHE A 130 3.86 18.63 -12.98
CA PHE A 130 4.69 18.97 -14.12
C PHE A 130 3.90 19.10 -15.42
N THR A 131 2.94 18.22 -15.68
CA THR A 131 2.09 18.31 -16.89
C THR A 131 1.17 19.53 -16.85
N GLN A 132 0.61 19.88 -15.69
CA GLN A 132 -0.17 21.11 -15.51
C GLN A 132 0.68 22.36 -15.78
N ARG A 133 1.90 22.43 -15.25
CA ARG A 133 2.82 23.56 -15.53
C ARG A 133 3.15 23.69 -17.02
N ALA A 134 3.43 22.58 -17.70
CA ALA A 134 3.75 22.61 -19.12
C ALA A 134 2.59 23.11 -19.99
N ALA A 135 1.35 22.78 -19.62
CA ALA A 135 0.15 23.26 -20.33
C ALA A 135 -0.05 24.77 -20.19
N VAL A 136 0.16 25.33 -18.98
CA VAL A 136 0.04 26.77 -18.72
C VAL A 136 1.05 27.57 -19.55
N VAL A 137 2.30 27.11 -19.66
CA VAL A 137 3.33 27.80 -20.44
C VAL A 137 2.98 27.86 -21.92
N ARG A 138 2.44 26.77 -22.49
CA ARG A 138 2.02 26.73 -23.92
C ARG A 138 0.91 27.73 -24.24
N LEU A 139 -0.04 27.93 -23.32
CA LEU A 139 -1.13 28.89 -23.50
C LEU A 139 -0.63 30.33 -23.53
N VAL A 140 0.39 30.66 -22.73
CA VAL A 140 0.94 32.03 -22.66
C VAL A 140 1.83 32.35 -23.86
N THR A 141 2.54 31.37 -24.42
CA THR A 141 3.52 31.63 -25.48
C THR A 141 3.00 31.40 -26.89
N THR A 142 1.70 31.18 -27.11
CA THR A 142 1.20 31.07 -28.49
C THR A 142 1.19 32.49 -29.07
N PRO A 143 2.16 32.86 -29.94
CA PRO A 143 2.14 34.18 -30.52
C PRO A 143 0.90 34.24 -31.40
N ALA A 144 0.19 35.37 -31.37
CA ALA A 144 -0.92 35.63 -32.27
C ALA A 144 -0.40 35.45 -33.70
N ALA A 145 -0.61 34.25 -34.26
CA ALA A 145 -0.24 33.94 -35.62
C ALA A 145 -1.03 34.93 -36.47
N SER A 146 -0.28 35.82 -37.10
CA SER A 146 -0.77 36.83 -38.03
C SER A 146 -1.84 36.21 -38.92
N LEU A 147 -3.07 36.70 -38.76
CA LEU A 147 -4.22 36.30 -39.56
C LEU A 147 -3.80 36.31 -41.04
N PRO A 148 -3.97 35.19 -41.78
CA PRO A 148 -3.69 35.17 -43.20
C PRO A 148 -4.51 36.26 -43.88
N GLY A 149 -3.81 37.03 -44.71
CA GLY A 149 -4.22 38.33 -45.21
C GLY A 149 -5.64 38.38 -45.73
N VAL A 150 -6.34 39.43 -45.30
CA VAL A 150 -7.47 40.01 -46.02
C VAL A 150 -7.00 40.23 -47.46
N GLY A 151 -7.67 39.53 -48.38
CA GLY A 151 -7.36 39.51 -49.79
C GLY A 151 -7.23 40.91 -50.37
N GLU A 152 -6.07 41.12 -50.99
CA GLU A 152 -5.75 42.22 -51.86
C GLU A 152 -6.71 42.18 -53.07
N HIS A 153 -7.81 42.94 -52.98
CA HIS A 153 -8.76 43.08 -54.08
C HIS A 153 -8.15 43.89 -55.23
N GLY A 154 -7.97 43.21 -56.37
CA GLY A 154 -8.39 43.74 -57.66
C GLY A 154 -7.45 44.73 -58.34
N HIS A 155 -6.54 44.21 -59.15
CA HIS A 155 -5.90 44.91 -60.25
C HIS A 155 -6.98 45.29 -61.31
N VAL A 156 -7.40 46.56 -61.34
CA VAL A 156 -8.27 47.12 -62.39
C VAL A 156 -7.39 47.63 -63.52
N ALA A 157 -7.38 46.89 -64.64
CA ALA A 157 -6.80 47.31 -65.90
C ALA A 157 -7.90 47.83 -66.84
N GLY A 158 -7.71 49.04 -67.37
CA GLY A 158 -8.20 49.47 -68.68
C GLY A 158 -9.60 50.08 -68.76
N GLY A 159 -9.67 51.38 -69.06
CA GLY A 159 -10.90 52.05 -69.48
C GLY A 159 -10.75 53.56 -69.60
N THR A 160 -10.21 54.02 -70.72
CA THR A 160 -10.18 55.44 -71.12
C THR A 160 -11.53 55.85 -71.74
N GLY A 161 -12.14 56.93 -71.25
CA GLY A 161 -13.30 57.62 -71.84
C GLY A 161 -13.92 58.55 -70.79
N SER A 162 -13.46 59.80 -70.68
CA SER A 162 -13.98 61.00 -71.35
C SER A 162 -15.45 61.35 -71.01
N GLU A 163 -15.56 62.43 -70.24
CA GLU A 163 -16.54 63.52 -70.35
C GLU A 163 -17.84 63.57 -69.51
N HIS A 164 -18.01 64.77 -68.92
CA HIS A 164 -19.22 65.43 -68.38
C HIS A 164 -19.76 64.83 -67.08
N GLY A 165 -19.79 65.51 -65.93
CA GLY A 165 -20.19 66.89 -65.69
C GLY A 165 -21.50 66.88 -64.88
N VAL A 166 -21.58 67.74 -63.85
CA VAL A 166 -22.80 68.18 -63.13
C VAL A 166 -23.15 67.47 -61.80
N HIS A 167 -23.01 68.27 -60.73
CA HIS A 167 -23.81 68.40 -59.50
C HIS A 167 -24.67 67.22 -58.99
N GLY A 168 -24.52 66.94 -57.68
CA GLY A 168 -25.58 66.30 -56.93
C GLY A 168 -25.17 65.82 -55.54
N MET A 169 -25.14 66.73 -54.56
CA MET A 169 -25.30 66.37 -53.15
C MET A 169 -26.62 65.62 -52.99
N ALA A 170 -26.58 64.38 -52.46
CA ALA A 170 -27.52 63.88 -51.46
C ALA A 170 -27.22 62.41 -51.13
N SER A 171 -26.45 62.23 -50.05
CA SER A 171 -26.65 61.22 -49.00
C SER A 171 -27.63 60.07 -49.33
N THR A 172 -27.08 58.96 -49.83
CA THR A 172 -27.75 57.66 -49.76
C THR A 172 -26.97 56.76 -48.82
N MET A 173 -27.65 56.35 -47.76
CA MET A 173 -27.36 55.22 -46.87
C MET A 173 -26.52 54.11 -47.53
N PRO A 174 -25.61 53.52 -46.76
CA PRO A 174 -25.80 52.10 -46.50
C PRO A 174 -25.95 51.83 -45.00
N THR A 175 -27.00 51.07 -44.71
CA THR A 175 -27.34 50.42 -43.46
C THR A 175 -26.13 49.78 -42.77
N ASN A 176 -25.76 50.32 -41.61
CA ASN A 176 -24.91 49.67 -40.61
C ASN A 176 -25.65 48.42 -40.10
N GLY A 177 -25.50 47.32 -40.84
CA GLY A 177 -26.17 46.06 -40.62
C GLY A 177 -25.20 44.89 -40.71
N HIS A 178 -24.03 45.00 -40.11
CA HIS A 178 -23.25 43.82 -39.73
C HIS A 178 -23.12 43.86 -38.22
N ALA A 179 -24.11 43.26 -37.58
CA ALA A 179 -23.93 42.65 -36.28
C ALA A 179 -22.63 41.84 -36.38
N THR A 180 -21.55 42.40 -35.84
CA THR A 180 -20.49 41.61 -35.25
C THR A 180 -21.18 40.78 -34.18
N MET A 181 -21.73 39.65 -34.62
CA MET A 181 -21.80 38.46 -33.79
C MET A 181 -20.35 38.17 -33.44
N ALA A 182 -19.83 38.90 -32.47
CA ALA A 182 -18.88 38.38 -31.54
C ALA A 182 -19.59 37.13 -31.02
N VAL A 183 -19.36 36.02 -31.72
CA VAL A 183 -19.48 34.69 -31.17
C VAL A 183 -18.46 34.72 -30.06
N GLU A 184 -18.91 35.25 -28.93
CA GLU A 184 -18.39 34.97 -27.61
C GLU A 184 -18.58 33.47 -27.48
N MET A 185 -17.64 32.76 -28.13
CA MET A 185 -17.43 31.35 -28.00
C MET A 185 -16.97 31.24 -26.57
N SER A 186 -17.96 31.18 -25.68
CA SER A 186 -17.82 30.88 -24.28
C SER A 186 -17.15 29.53 -24.25
N HIS A 187 -15.82 29.55 -24.27
CA HIS A 187 -14.97 28.45 -23.85
C HIS A 187 -15.29 28.27 -22.37
N HIS A 188 -16.45 27.68 -22.09
CA HIS A 188 -16.74 27.10 -20.81
C HIS A 188 -15.63 26.06 -20.64
N PRO A 189 -14.66 26.28 -19.73
CA PRO A 189 -13.68 25.25 -19.44
C PRO A 189 -14.51 24.05 -19.02
N SER A 190 -14.49 23.00 -19.85
CA SER A 190 -15.41 21.88 -19.73
C SER A 190 -15.23 21.31 -18.33
N ALA A 191 -16.20 21.59 -17.47
CA ALA A 191 -16.28 21.11 -16.09
C ALA A 191 -16.19 19.57 -16.03
N TRP A 192 -16.26 18.90 -17.18
CA TRP A 192 -16.18 17.46 -17.33
C TRP A 192 -14.74 16.91 -17.27
N SER A 193 -13.68 17.74 -17.43
CA SER A 193 -12.30 17.22 -17.37
C SER A 193 -11.80 17.00 -15.95
N SER A 194 -12.22 17.84 -14.99
CA SER A 194 -11.84 17.69 -13.59
C SER A 194 -12.56 16.50 -12.94
N TRP A 195 -13.86 16.33 -13.19
CA TRP A 195 -14.66 15.24 -12.62
C TRP A 195 -14.21 13.85 -13.08
N GLY A 196 -13.69 13.71 -14.31
CA GLY A 196 -13.15 12.44 -14.80
C GLY A 196 -11.91 11.97 -14.03
N VAL A 197 -11.00 12.90 -13.70
CA VAL A 197 -9.80 12.58 -12.92
C VAL A 197 -10.16 12.22 -11.48
N PHE A 198 -11.08 12.96 -10.86
CA PHE A 198 -11.54 12.67 -9.50
C PHE A 198 -12.31 11.34 -9.40
N GLY A 199 -13.13 11.01 -10.41
CA GLY A 199 -13.82 9.73 -10.48
C GLY A 199 -12.85 8.56 -10.58
N CYS A 200 -11.84 8.64 -11.46
CA CYS A 200 -10.83 7.59 -11.60
C CYS A 200 -9.98 7.42 -10.34
N VAL A 201 -9.58 8.52 -9.69
CA VAL A 201 -8.81 8.46 -8.44
C VAL A 201 -9.67 7.90 -7.31
N GLY A 202 -10.92 8.33 -7.16
CA GLY A 202 -11.84 7.80 -6.14
C GLY A 202 -12.08 6.29 -6.28
N ILE A 203 -12.28 5.81 -7.51
CA ILE A 203 -12.49 4.39 -7.80
C ILE A 203 -11.25 3.53 -7.48
N LEU A 204 -10.04 4.07 -7.65
CA LEU A 204 -8.81 3.34 -7.32
C LEU A 204 -8.44 3.44 -5.83
N VAL A 205 -8.71 4.57 -5.19
CA VAL A 205 -8.27 4.87 -3.82
C VAL A 205 -9.23 4.30 -2.78
N ALA A 206 -10.54 4.31 -3.04
CA ALA A 206 -11.52 3.80 -2.10
C ALA A 206 -11.35 2.30 -1.77
N PRO A 207 -11.09 1.39 -2.73
CA PRO A 207 -10.84 -0.02 -2.43
C PRO A 207 -9.56 -0.23 -1.62
N LEU A 208 -8.49 0.52 -1.93
CA LEU A 208 -7.22 0.47 -1.20
C LEU A 208 -7.39 0.93 0.26
N ALA A 209 -8.14 2.01 0.48
CA ALA A 209 -8.45 2.49 1.82
C ALA A 209 -9.31 1.49 2.61
N LEU A 210 -10.29 0.87 1.96
CA LEU A 210 -11.13 -0.16 2.57
C LEU A 210 -10.31 -1.41 2.93
N LEU A 211 -9.40 -1.85 2.05
CA LEU A 211 -8.50 -2.96 2.32
C LEU A 211 -7.55 -2.66 3.50
N GLY A 212 -6.96 -1.46 3.53
CA GLY A 212 -6.09 -1.02 4.63
C GLY A 212 -6.83 -1.02 5.96
N THR A 213 -8.09 -0.59 5.96
CA THR A 213 -8.94 -0.58 7.17
C THR A 213 -9.24 -2.00 7.66
N ILE A 214 -9.54 -2.94 6.74
CA ILE A 214 -9.77 -4.35 7.08
C ILE A 214 -8.49 -4.98 7.65
N LEU A 215 -7.34 -4.73 7.02
CA LEU A 215 -6.03 -5.22 7.50
C LEU A 215 -5.69 -4.67 8.89
N GLY A 216 -5.95 -3.38 9.14
CA GLY A 216 -5.79 -2.77 10.45
C GLY A 216 -6.64 -3.44 11.53
N TRP A 217 -7.89 -3.80 11.21
CA TRP A 217 -8.76 -4.54 12.13
C TRP A 217 -8.24 -5.96 12.41
N VAL A 218 -7.76 -6.67 11.40
CA VAL A 218 -7.17 -8.01 11.59
C VAL A 218 -5.94 -7.94 12.50
N ALA A 219 -5.05 -6.97 12.29
CA ALA A 219 -3.88 -6.77 13.15
C ALA A 219 -4.29 -6.46 14.60
N PHE A 220 -5.30 -5.61 14.79
CA PHE A 220 -5.80 -5.27 16.12
C PHE A 220 -6.43 -6.49 16.83
N ALA A 221 -7.20 -7.32 16.11
CA ALA A 221 -7.77 -8.55 16.65
C ALA A 221 -6.69 -9.54 17.11
N GLN A 222 -5.60 -9.67 16.35
CA GLN A 222 -4.45 -10.50 16.74
C GLN A 222 -3.76 -9.98 18.02
N ILE A 223 -3.62 -8.65 18.15
CA ILE A 223 -3.01 -8.04 19.35
C ILE A 223 -3.88 -8.27 20.58
N ARG A 224 -5.21 -8.09 20.49
CA ARG A 224 -6.12 -8.42 21.60
C ARG A 224 -6.07 -9.90 21.99
N GLY A 225 -5.91 -10.80 21.00
CA GLY A 225 -5.77 -12.23 21.25
C GLY A 225 -4.44 -12.62 21.90
N SER A 226 -3.40 -11.78 21.81
CA SER A 226 -2.04 -12.07 22.28
C SER A 226 -1.79 -11.88 23.79
N GLY A 227 -2.84 -11.60 24.58
CA GLY A 227 -2.73 -11.54 26.04
C GLY A 227 -1.81 -10.45 26.61
N GLY A 228 -1.52 -9.39 25.84
CA GLY A 228 -0.67 -8.27 26.29
C GLY A 228 0.83 -8.54 26.20
N MET A 229 1.26 -9.65 25.59
CA MET A 229 2.67 -10.04 25.50
C MET A 229 3.43 -9.28 24.39
N ILE A 230 2.72 -8.66 23.44
CA ILE A 230 3.32 -7.94 22.32
C ILE A 230 3.35 -6.44 22.62
N VAL A 231 4.52 -5.93 22.99
CA VAL A 231 4.79 -4.48 23.07
C VAL A 231 4.84 -3.91 21.65
N GLY A 232 3.66 -3.64 21.09
CA GLY A 232 3.47 -3.16 19.71
C GLY A 232 2.17 -2.39 19.48
N THR A 233 1.36 -2.16 20.52
CA THR A 233 0.03 -1.53 20.44
C THR A 233 0.04 -0.20 19.70
N GLY A 234 1.10 0.61 19.84
CA GLY A 234 1.22 1.89 19.14
C GLY A 234 1.38 1.76 17.63
N MET A 235 2.05 0.71 17.13
CA MET A 235 2.28 0.52 15.70
C MET A 235 1.02 0.08 14.98
N ALA A 236 0.21 -0.80 15.61
CA ALA A 236 -1.08 -1.21 15.05
C ALA A 236 -2.15 -0.12 15.12
N LEU A 237 -2.11 0.72 16.16
CA LEU A 237 -3.01 1.87 16.24
C LEU A 237 -2.65 2.91 15.18
N PHE A 238 -1.35 3.12 14.93
CA PHE A 238 -0.89 3.96 13.83
C PHE A 238 -1.34 3.41 12.47
N ASP A 239 -1.16 2.11 12.22
CA ASP A 239 -1.51 1.47 10.94
C ASP A 239 -3.04 1.51 10.67
N GLY A 240 -3.86 1.34 11.71
CA GLY A 240 -5.32 1.43 11.60
C GLY A 240 -5.84 2.86 11.44
N LEU A 241 -5.18 3.86 12.02
CA LEU A 241 -5.63 5.27 11.96
C LEU A 241 -5.06 6.04 10.77
N PHE A 242 -3.93 5.61 10.22
CA PHE A 242 -3.21 6.33 9.16
C PHE A 242 -4.07 6.51 7.90
N TYR A 243 -4.73 5.45 7.45
CA TYR A 243 -5.57 5.49 6.24
C TYR A 243 -6.81 6.40 6.37
N PRO A 244 -7.63 6.28 7.43
CA PRO A 244 -8.74 7.19 7.65
C PRO A 244 -8.32 8.67 7.69
N VAL A 245 -7.18 8.97 8.33
CA VAL A 245 -6.65 10.33 8.39
C VAL A 245 -6.24 10.82 7.01
N VAL A 246 -5.52 10.01 6.21
CA VAL A 246 -5.13 10.37 4.84
C VAL A 246 -6.35 10.60 3.95
N VAL A 247 -7.40 9.77 4.08
CA VAL A 247 -8.67 9.94 3.35
C VAL A 247 -9.36 11.25 3.73
N LEU A 248 -9.47 11.54 5.03
CA LEU A 248 -10.05 12.80 5.51
C LEU A 248 -9.27 14.02 5.03
N LEU A 249 -7.93 13.95 5.06
CA LEU A 249 -7.06 15.04 4.63
C LEU A 249 -7.14 15.27 3.12
N SER A 250 -7.29 14.19 2.34
CA SER A 250 -7.53 14.25 0.90
C SER A 250 -8.89 14.87 0.58
N LEU A 251 -9.94 14.49 1.29
CA LEU A 251 -11.27 15.10 1.16
C LEU A 251 -11.25 16.58 1.53
N ALA A 252 -10.56 16.96 2.61
CA ALA A 252 -10.45 18.34 3.06
C ALA A 252 -9.67 19.25 2.09
N PHE A 253 -8.76 18.69 1.28
CA PHE A 253 -8.04 19.45 0.26
C PHE A 253 -8.82 19.60 -1.06
N VAL A 254 -9.86 18.78 -1.23
CA VAL A 254 -10.73 18.78 -2.42
C VAL A 254 -11.99 19.63 -2.21
N ALA A 255 -12.45 19.78 -0.96
CA ALA A 255 -13.59 20.62 -0.57
C ALA A 255 -13.20 22.10 -0.47
#